data_AF-D8EYR9-F1
#
_entry.id   AF-D8EYR9-F1
#
_cell.length_a   1.000
_cell.length_b   1.000
_cell.length_c   1.000
_cell.angle_alpha   90.00
_cell.angle_beta   90.00
_cell.angle_gamma   90.00
#
_symmetry.space_group_name_H-M   'P 1'
#
loop_
_entity.id
_entity.type
_entity.pdbx_description
1 polymer ?
#
loop_
_entity_poly.entity_id
_entity_poly.type
_entity_poly.pdbx_seq_one_letter_code
_entity_poly.pdbx_strand_id
1 'polypeptide(L)'
;MKKSLLIVFLFTFMTVGLGFNQLVMGSDETIKEDVSITPGKPISFPQQERIANLAVKALKHIAKARGFIHGNSFADARSELGKSQALMEKIRDSLPTTRIKDHIWVAKKHLSYEDSEEVIPDLVPIYASLDEIQSFVSVDKTRAHLDEAKEALKAGDKEKGSAALESAGESLVYVEIDLPLRYTERKVASALALLTEGKEKEADEMLKQAEEGVQVISISSYGPMVLAQESLWQATKEYSKGRYETAKKYLSDAKVFLKMAAKQADEKTKAALAKLNVKIDELEKKMAESSSDFSKEIKGLWDKTKDVYHKTVEKFK
;
A
#
# COMPACT_ATOMS: atom_id res chain seq x y z
N MET A 1 76.18 -34.70 -9.66
CA MET A 1 76.30 -33.86 -10.87
C MET A 1 75.05 -34.03 -11.74
N LYS A 2 74.38 -32.91 -12.08
CA LYS A 2 73.63 -32.59 -13.32
C LYS A 2 73.04 -33.67 -14.28
N LYS A 3 71.81 -33.38 -14.77
CA LYS A 3 71.09 -33.84 -16.00
C LYS A 3 70.43 -35.24 -15.94
N SER A 4 69.31 -35.57 -16.62
CA SER A 4 68.25 -34.84 -17.37
C SER A 4 67.08 -35.85 -17.64
N LEU A 5 65.78 -35.55 -17.47
CA LEU A 5 64.79 -34.90 -18.38
C LEU A 5 64.04 -35.85 -19.38
N LEU A 6 62.74 -35.57 -19.63
CA LEU A 6 61.81 -36.02 -20.72
C LEU A 6 61.09 -37.40 -20.53
N ILE A 7 59.76 -37.53 -20.29
CA ILE A 7 58.48 -37.19 -21.01
C ILE A 7 58.08 -38.23 -22.10
N VAL A 8 56.81 -38.68 -22.12
CA VAL A 8 55.83 -38.74 -23.26
C VAL A 8 54.53 -39.53 -22.91
N PHE A 9 53.37 -38.89 -23.13
CA PHE A 9 51.98 -39.33 -23.54
C PHE A 9 51.41 -40.77 -23.28
N LEU A 10 50.10 -41.07 -23.41
CA LEU A 10 48.77 -40.42 -23.26
C LEU A 10 47.73 -41.39 -23.90
N PHE A 11 46.57 -41.69 -23.29
CA PHE A 11 45.22 -41.60 -23.91
C PHE A 11 44.07 -42.19 -23.07
N THR A 12 42.91 -41.58 -23.25
CA THR A 12 41.59 -41.81 -22.66
C THR A 12 40.81 -42.94 -23.34
N PHE A 13 39.85 -43.56 -22.65
CA PHE A 13 38.50 -43.74 -23.22
C PHE A 13 37.40 -43.66 -22.14
N MET A 14 36.18 -43.39 -22.58
CA MET A 14 35.04 -42.88 -21.78
C MET A 14 33.74 -43.58 -22.21
N THR A 15 32.64 -43.31 -21.50
CA THR A 15 31.21 -43.53 -21.87
C THR A 15 30.64 -44.97 -21.78
N VAL A 16 29.34 -45.23 -21.53
CA VAL A 16 28.17 -44.47 -20.97
C VAL A 16 27.04 -45.48 -20.63
N GLY A 17 26.12 -45.16 -19.70
CA GLY A 17 24.68 -45.42 -19.94
C GLY A 17 23.85 -46.27 -18.95
N LEU A 18 22.99 -45.57 -18.17
CA LEU A 18 21.54 -45.81 -17.91
C LEU A 18 21.04 -47.24 -17.54
N GLY A 19 20.20 -47.47 -16.51
CA GLY A 19 19.59 -46.59 -15.49
C GLY A 19 18.31 -47.23 -14.87
N PHE A 20 17.80 -46.69 -13.73
CA PHE A 20 16.49 -46.98 -13.07
C PHE A 20 16.28 -48.45 -12.57
N ASN A 21 15.53 -48.82 -11.52
CA ASN A 21 14.90 -48.19 -10.33
C ASN A 21 14.46 -49.36 -9.38
N GLN A 22 14.03 -49.27 -8.10
CA GLN A 22 13.96 -48.23 -7.05
C GLN A 22 13.70 -48.93 -5.69
N LEU A 23 14.21 -48.43 -4.54
CA LEU A 23 13.53 -48.56 -3.23
C LEU A 23 14.00 -47.49 -2.23
N VAL A 24 13.12 -47.10 -1.31
CA VAL A 24 13.17 -45.82 -0.56
C VAL A 24 13.43 -46.04 0.94
N MET A 25 14.26 -45.20 1.55
CA MET A 25 14.31 -44.94 3.00
C MET A 25 14.88 -43.55 3.31
N GLY A 26 14.32 -42.88 4.32
CA GLY A 26 14.74 -41.55 4.81
C GLY A 26 14.19 -40.38 3.97
N SER A 27 13.95 -39.20 4.53
CA SER A 27 14.08 -38.75 5.93
C SER A 27 13.17 -37.53 6.17
N ASP A 28 12.74 -37.34 7.43
CA ASP A 28 11.91 -36.21 7.87
C ASP A 28 12.73 -34.91 7.85
N GLU A 29 12.62 -34.13 6.76
CA GLU A 29 13.25 -32.81 6.65
C GLU A 29 12.35 -31.73 7.26
N THR A 30 12.55 -31.46 8.55
CA THR A 30 12.02 -30.25 9.19
C THR A 30 12.66 -29.02 8.55
N ILE A 31 11.99 -28.42 7.57
CA ILE A 31 12.39 -27.17 6.94
C ILE A 31 12.34 -26.05 7.99
N LYS A 32 13.49 -25.74 8.58
CA LYS A 32 13.70 -24.49 9.31
C LYS A 32 14.00 -23.39 8.31
N GLU A 33 12.95 -22.88 7.65
CA GLU A 33 13.05 -21.57 7.02
C GLU A 33 13.21 -20.51 8.10
N ASP A 34 14.44 -19.98 8.23
CA ASP A 34 14.72 -18.77 8.98
C ASP A 34 14.18 -17.58 8.17
N VAL A 35 12.85 -17.41 8.21
CA VAL A 35 12.15 -16.31 7.54
C VAL A 35 12.53 -15.02 8.25
N SER A 36 13.58 -14.38 7.74
CA SER A 36 13.93 -13.00 8.05
C SER A 36 12.78 -12.08 7.63
N ILE A 37 11.84 -11.84 8.56
CA ILE A 37 10.70 -10.94 8.38
C ILE A 37 11.24 -9.54 8.13
N THR A 38 11.44 -9.23 6.85
CA THR A 38 11.78 -7.90 6.41
C THR A 38 10.50 -7.06 6.52
N PRO A 39 10.46 -6.00 7.36
CA PRO A 39 9.26 -5.19 7.50
C PRO A 39 8.82 -4.71 6.13
N GLY A 40 7.54 -4.96 5.82
CA GLY A 40 6.96 -4.81 4.49
C GLY A 40 7.32 -3.46 3.88
N LYS A 41 7.58 -3.48 2.57
CA LYS A 41 7.91 -2.24 1.88
C LYS A 41 6.62 -1.41 1.74
N PRO A 42 6.60 -0.14 2.19
CA PRO A 42 5.62 0.83 1.69
C PRO A 42 5.54 0.80 0.16
N ILE A 43 4.38 1.21 -0.37
CA ILE A 43 4.08 1.20 -1.81
C ILE A 43 5.31 1.75 -2.53
N SER A 44 5.98 0.89 -3.32
CA SER A 44 7.27 1.25 -3.88
C SER A 44 7.13 2.46 -4.79
N PHE A 45 8.17 3.29 -4.91
CA PHE A 45 8.16 4.47 -5.79
C PHE A 45 7.60 4.17 -7.22
N PRO A 46 7.94 3.04 -7.88
CA PRO A 46 7.32 2.66 -9.16
C PRO A 46 5.81 2.32 -9.09
N GLN A 47 5.29 1.82 -7.97
CA GLN A 47 3.86 1.61 -7.74
C GLN A 47 3.14 2.93 -7.44
N GLN A 48 3.74 3.81 -6.63
CA GLN A 48 3.26 5.18 -6.37
C GLN A 48 3.13 5.97 -7.68
N GLU A 49 4.19 5.97 -8.49
CA GLU A 49 4.22 6.56 -9.82
C GLU A 49 3.19 5.91 -10.76
N ARG A 50 3.01 4.58 -10.72
CA ARG A 50 1.97 3.88 -11.49
C ARG A 50 0.56 4.36 -11.11
N ILE A 51 0.24 4.46 -9.82
CA ILE A 51 -1.06 4.93 -9.34
C ILE A 51 -1.30 6.38 -9.78
N ALA A 52 -0.31 7.28 -9.57
CA ALA A 52 -0.41 8.66 -10.02
C ALA A 52 -0.63 8.79 -11.54
N ASN A 53 0.08 7.98 -12.34
CA ASN A 53 -0.11 7.91 -13.79
C ASN A 53 -1.48 7.36 -14.21
N LEU A 54 -2.06 6.41 -13.47
CA LEU A 54 -3.43 5.94 -13.69
C LEU A 54 -4.46 7.02 -13.34
N ALA A 55 -4.24 7.74 -12.23
CA ALA A 55 -5.10 8.83 -11.79
C ALA A 55 -5.12 9.99 -12.81
N VAL A 56 -3.95 10.44 -13.30
CA VAL A 56 -3.88 11.47 -14.35
C VAL A 56 -4.60 11.03 -15.64
N LYS A 57 -4.56 9.74 -15.99
CA LYS A 57 -5.34 9.21 -17.13
C LYS A 57 -6.85 9.21 -16.84
N ALA A 58 -7.28 8.83 -15.64
CA ALA A 58 -8.69 8.90 -15.24
C ALA A 58 -9.21 10.35 -15.30
N LEU A 59 -8.46 11.30 -14.76
CA LEU A 59 -8.76 12.74 -14.82
C LEU A 59 -8.92 13.24 -16.26
N LYS A 60 -8.03 12.83 -17.17
CA LYS A 60 -8.12 13.15 -18.61
C LYS A 60 -9.42 12.63 -19.23
N HIS A 61 -9.88 11.44 -18.83
CA HIS A 61 -11.14 10.87 -19.33
C HIS A 61 -12.37 11.59 -18.74
N ILE A 62 -12.35 11.98 -17.45
CA ILE A 62 -13.41 12.80 -16.84
C ILE A 62 -13.51 14.17 -17.54
N ALA A 63 -12.39 14.88 -17.71
CA ALA A 63 -12.37 16.19 -18.36
C ALA A 63 -12.90 16.15 -19.81
N LYS A 64 -12.57 15.08 -20.55
CA LYS A 64 -13.17 14.85 -21.87
C LYS A 64 -14.67 14.57 -21.81
N ALA A 65 -15.13 13.76 -20.85
CA ALA A 65 -16.55 13.49 -20.68
C ALA A 65 -17.33 14.79 -20.42
N ARG A 66 -16.80 15.68 -19.56
CA ARG A 66 -17.34 17.04 -19.38
C ARG A 66 -17.39 17.83 -20.68
N GLY A 67 -16.30 17.84 -21.45
CA GLY A 67 -16.26 18.47 -22.79
C GLY A 67 -17.33 17.91 -23.74
N PHE A 68 -17.55 16.59 -23.74
CA PHE A 68 -18.62 15.96 -24.52
C PHE A 68 -20.02 16.29 -24.02
N ILE A 69 -20.25 16.44 -22.71
CA ILE A 69 -21.54 16.91 -22.15
C ILE A 69 -21.85 18.32 -22.67
N HIS A 70 -20.89 19.24 -22.59
CA HIS A 70 -21.04 20.61 -23.11
C HIS A 70 -21.22 20.65 -24.64
N GLY A 71 -20.70 19.65 -25.35
CA GLY A 71 -20.92 19.43 -26.79
C GLY A 71 -22.21 18.66 -27.15
N ASN A 72 -23.03 18.25 -26.18
CA ASN A 72 -24.19 17.36 -26.33
C ASN A 72 -23.89 15.94 -26.87
N SER A 73 -22.63 15.49 -26.83
CA SER A 73 -22.16 14.17 -27.25
C SER A 73 -22.28 13.14 -26.12
N PHE A 74 -23.49 12.86 -25.63
CA PHE A 74 -23.68 12.05 -24.42
C PHE A 74 -23.24 10.58 -24.56
N ALA A 75 -23.21 10.02 -25.78
CA ALA A 75 -22.65 8.69 -26.02
C ALA A 75 -21.12 8.66 -25.78
N ASP A 76 -20.40 9.66 -26.29
CA ASP A 76 -18.96 9.81 -26.10
C ASP A 76 -18.62 10.14 -24.64
N ALA A 77 -19.45 10.95 -23.97
CA ALA A 77 -19.32 11.21 -22.54
C ALA A 77 -19.37 9.91 -21.73
N ARG A 78 -20.40 9.06 -21.93
CA ARG A 78 -20.49 7.75 -21.25
C ARG A 78 -19.30 6.83 -21.59
N SER A 79 -18.83 6.85 -22.84
CA SER A 79 -17.65 6.08 -23.29
C SER A 79 -16.36 6.50 -22.57
N GLU A 80 -16.10 7.80 -22.40
CA GLU A 80 -14.94 8.25 -21.64
C GLU A 80 -15.09 7.99 -20.13
N LEU A 81 -16.29 8.10 -19.55
CA LEU A 81 -16.52 7.74 -18.14
C LEU A 81 -16.25 6.25 -17.85
N GLY A 82 -16.65 5.34 -18.76
CA GLY A 82 -16.29 3.92 -18.66
C GLY A 82 -14.77 3.69 -18.66
N LYS A 83 -14.01 4.44 -19.46
CA LYS A 83 -12.53 4.41 -19.46
C LYS A 83 -11.96 4.93 -18.15
N SER A 84 -12.57 5.94 -17.54
CA SER A 84 -12.20 6.43 -16.20
C SER A 84 -12.45 5.37 -15.12
N GLN A 85 -13.59 4.69 -15.14
CA GLN A 85 -13.91 3.61 -14.19
C GLN A 85 -12.89 2.47 -14.26
N ALA A 86 -12.56 1.98 -15.46
CA ALA A 86 -11.56 0.93 -15.67
C ALA A 86 -10.11 1.34 -15.29
N LEU A 87 -9.85 2.64 -15.06
CA LEU A 87 -8.58 3.14 -14.54
C LEU A 87 -8.61 3.27 -13.01
N MET A 88 -9.75 3.66 -12.43
CA MET A 88 -9.97 3.69 -10.98
C MET A 88 -9.93 2.28 -10.38
N GLU A 89 -10.49 1.29 -11.08
CA GLU A 89 -10.36 -0.14 -10.73
C GLU A 89 -8.88 -0.56 -10.66
N LYS A 90 -8.07 -0.26 -11.69
CA LYS A 90 -6.63 -0.55 -11.68
C LYS A 90 -5.83 0.19 -10.61
N ILE A 91 -6.30 1.34 -10.14
CA ILE A 91 -5.75 2.02 -8.97
C ILE A 91 -6.04 1.18 -7.72
N ARG A 92 -7.30 0.76 -7.54
CA ARG A 92 -7.72 -0.11 -6.43
C ARG A 92 -6.92 -1.42 -6.40
N ASP A 93 -6.76 -2.08 -7.53
CA ASP A 93 -5.99 -3.33 -7.67
C ASP A 93 -4.50 -3.15 -7.33
N SER A 94 -3.98 -1.92 -7.47
CA SER A 94 -2.60 -1.57 -7.12
C SER A 94 -2.42 -1.27 -5.62
N LEU A 95 -3.49 -1.24 -4.82
CA LEU A 95 -3.42 -0.91 -3.40
C LEU A 95 -3.01 -2.12 -2.54
N PRO A 96 -2.14 -1.91 -1.55
CA PRO A 96 -1.67 -2.99 -0.67
C PRO A 96 -2.77 -3.52 0.27
N THR A 97 -3.86 -2.78 0.47
CA THR A 97 -5.04 -3.22 1.21
C THR A 97 -5.93 -4.18 0.41
N THR A 98 -5.89 -4.16 -0.93
CA THR A 98 -6.77 -4.95 -1.79
C THR A 98 -6.50 -6.45 -1.65
N ARG A 99 -5.23 -6.88 -1.78
CA ARG A 99 -4.85 -8.29 -1.58
C ARG A 99 -5.30 -8.84 -0.21
N ILE A 100 -5.29 -8.00 0.83
CA ILE A 100 -5.72 -8.40 2.18
C ILE A 100 -7.24 -8.56 2.24
N LYS A 101 -7.99 -7.64 1.62
CA LYS A 101 -9.45 -7.75 1.45
C LYS A 101 -9.83 -9.00 0.65
N ASP A 102 -9.06 -9.35 -0.38
CA ASP A 102 -9.27 -10.56 -1.17
C ASP A 102 -9.04 -11.82 -0.31
N HIS A 103 -7.97 -11.90 0.50
CA HIS A 103 -7.76 -13.01 1.42
C HIS A 103 -8.85 -13.08 2.51
N ILE A 104 -9.31 -11.95 3.06
CA ILE A 104 -10.46 -11.89 3.98
C ILE A 104 -11.74 -12.41 3.31
N TRP A 105 -11.98 -12.03 2.05
CA TRP A 105 -13.12 -12.52 1.27
C TRP A 105 -13.03 -14.03 1.02
N VAL A 106 -11.85 -14.56 0.70
CA VAL A 106 -11.61 -16.01 0.55
C VAL A 106 -11.89 -16.75 1.85
N ALA A 107 -11.35 -16.31 2.99
CA ALA A 107 -11.61 -16.92 4.30
C ALA A 107 -13.11 -16.91 4.65
N LYS A 108 -13.79 -15.77 4.43
CA LYS A 108 -15.24 -15.64 4.60
C LYS A 108 -16.02 -16.55 3.65
N LYS A 109 -15.52 -16.76 2.43
CA LYS A 109 -16.14 -17.63 1.44
C LYS A 109 -15.94 -19.11 1.80
N HIS A 110 -14.76 -19.52 2.25
CA HIS A 110 -14.51 -20.86 2.79
C HIS A 110 -15.44 -21.15 3.98
N LEU A 111 -15.58 -20.22 4.92
CA LEU A 111 -16.49 -20.36 6.08
C LEU A 111 -17.97 -20.57 5.71
N SER A 112 -18.38 -20.28 4.46
CA SER A 112 -19.73 -20.56 3.98
C SER A 112 -19.98 -22.04 3.60
N TYR A 113 -18.95 -22.89 3.58
CA TYR A 113 -19.09 -24.32 3.26
C TYR A 113 -18.13 -25.25 4.02
N GLU A 114 -16.94 -24.79 4.41
CA GLU A 114 -16.00 -25.52 5.28
C GLU A 114 -16.36 -25.41 6.76
N ASP A 115 -15.75 -26.26 7.58
CA ASP A 115 -15.82 -26.17 9.04
C ASP A 115 -14.87 -25.12 9.63
N SER A 116 -15.25 -24.59 10.79
CA SER A 116 -14.64 -23.38 11.36
C SER A 116 -13.14 -23.55 11.63
N GLU A 117 -12.70 -24.77 11.99
CA GLU A 117 -11.29 -25.09 12.22
C GLU A 117 -10.45 -25.07 10.91
N GLU A 118 -11.03 -25.54 9.81
CA GLU A 118 -10.39 -25.57 8.47
C GLU A 118 -10.15 -24.17 7.89
N VAL A 119 -10.86 -23.15 8.38
CA VAL A 119 -10.69 -21.74 7.98
C VAL A 119 -9.62 -21.01 8.81
N ILE A 120 -9.19 -21.53 9.96
CA ILE A 120 -8.16 -20.90 10.79
C ILE A 120 -6.82 -20.70 10.04
N PRO A 121 -6.34 -21.65 9.21
CA PRO A 121 -5.15 -21.46 8.36
C PRO A 121 -5.25 -20.25 7.40
N ASP A 122 -6.43 -19.92 6.87
CA ASP A 122 -6.60 -18.79 5.95
C ASP A 122 -6.30 -17.44 6.62
N LEU A 123 -6.37 -17.35 7.95
CA LEU A 123 -6.03 -16.14 8.69
C LEU A 123 -4.53 -15.84 8.68
N VAL A 124 -3.67 -16.85 8.56
CA VAL A 124 -2.20 -16.72 8.62
C VAL A 124 -1.65 -15.74 7.57
N PRO A 125 -1.94 -15.88 6.25
CA PRO A 125 -1.49 -14.91 5.24
C PRO A 125 -2.09 -13.51 5.44
N ILE A 126 -3.27 -13.40 6.07
CA ILE A 126 -3.90 -12.10 6.38
C ILE A 126 -3.08 -11.37 7.45
N TYR A 127 -2.76 -12.01 8.58
CA TYR A 127 -1.93 -11.41 9.63
C TYR A 127 -0.54 -11.03 9.11
N ALA A 128 0.12 -11.90 8.34
CA ALA A 128 1.42 -11.61 7.73
C ALA A 128 1.35 -10.37 6.82
N SER A 129 0.30 -10.24 6.02
CA SER A 129 0.08 -9.07 5.17
C SER A 129 -0.22 -7.80 5.98
N LEU A 130 -0.92 -7.89 7.12
CA LEU A 130 -1.07 -6.75 8.03
C LEU A 130 0.27 -6.32 8.63
N ASP A 131 1.13 -7.26 8.97
CA ASP A 131 2.47 -6.97 9.51
C ASP A 131 3.38 -6.29 8.48
N GLU A 132 3.18 -6.56 7.18
CA GLU A 132 3.85 -5.83 6.10
C GLU A 132 3.38 -4.37 5.99
N ILE A 133 2.06 -4.11 6.10
CA ILE A 133 1.49 -2.80 5.78
C ILE A 133 1.27 -1.86 6.99
N GLN A 134 1.36 -2.35 8.23
CA GLN A 134 1.15 -1.57 9.47
C GLN A 134 2.04 -0.31 9.60
N SER A 135 3.10 -0.25 8.81
CA SER A 135 4.04 0.88 8.74
C SER A 135 3.51 2.08 7.93
N PHE A 136 2.39 1.94 7.22
CA PHE A 136 1.75 3.01 6.44
C PHE A 136 0.22 2.93 6.37
N VAL A 137 -0.40 1.80 6.72
CA VAL A 137 -1.85 1.66 6.91
C VAL A 137 -2.15 1.44 8.40
N SER A 138 -3.25 2.00 8.89
CA SER A 138 -3.74 1.75 10.25
C SER A 138 -4.42 0.36 10.30
N VAL A 139 -3.79 -0.62 10.96
CA VAL A 139 -4.29 -2.02 10.99
C VAL A 139 -4.89 -2.46 12.33
N ASP A 140 -4.81 -1.64 13.38
CA ASP A 140 -5.16 -2.06 14.75
C ASP A 140 -6.59 -2.59 14.88
N LYS A 141 -7.56 -1.91 14.25
CA LYS A 141 -8.96 -2.35 14.20
C LYS A 141 -9.15 -3.62 13.39
N THR A 142 -8.47 -3.72 12.24
CA THR A 142 -8.49 -4.92 11.39
C THR A 142 -7.94 -6.13 12.14
N ARG A 143 -6.85 -5.97 12.89
CA ARG A 143 -6.29 -7.02 13.72
C ARG A 143 -7.25 -7.44 14.84
N ALA A 144 -7.85 -6.48 15.56
CA ALA A 144 -8.84 -6.78 16.59
C ALA A 144 -10.03 -7.60 16.05
N HIS A 145 -10.56 -7.25 14.87
CA HIS A 145 -11.62 -8.03 14.22
C HIS A 145 -11.16 -9.41 13.70
N LEU A 146 -9.89 -9.57 13.29
CA LEU A 146 -9.35 -10.90 12.97
C LEU A 146 -9.14 -11.76 14.22
N ASP A 147 -8.75 -11.16 15.34
CA ASP A 147 -8.65 -11.85 16.63
C ASP A 147 -10.04 -12.30 17.11
N GLU A 148 -11.06 -11.44 16.97
CA GLU A 148 -12.48 -11.80 17.20
C GLU A 148 -12.95 -12.94 16.29
N ALA A 149 -12.59 -12.90 15.01
CA ALA A 149 -12.90 -13.97 14.05
C ALA A 149 -12.22 -15.29 14.46
N LYS A 150 -10.94 -15.26 14.81
CA LYS A 150 -10.16 -16.42 15.23
C LYS A 150 -10.74 -17.11 16.46
N GLU A 151 -11.14 -16.34 17.48
CA GLU A 151 -11.78 -16.91 18.67
C GLU A 151 -13.20 -17.42 18.39
N ALA A 152 -13.94 -16.81 17.47
CA ALA A 152 -15.24 -17.35 17.01
C ALA A 152 -15.06 -18.68 16.25
N LEU A 153 -14.08 -18.76 15.36
CA LEU A 153 -13.78 -19.98 14.59
C LEU A 153 -13.40 -21.16 15.50
N LYS A 154 -12.53 -20.95 16.49
CA LYS A 154 -12.19 -21.94 17.53
C LYS A 154 -13.40 -22.41 18.35
N ALA A 155 -14.43 -21.57 18.49
CA ALA A 155 -15.66 -21.88 19.20
C ALA A 155 -16.71 -22.56 18.30
N GLY A 156 -16.41 -22.79 17.01
CA GLY A 156 -17.36 -23.31 16.02
C GLY A 156 -18.37 -22.29 15.50
N ASP A 157 -18.31 -21.02 15.93
CA ASP A 157 -19.30 -19.99 15.64
C ASP A 157 -19.07 -19.35 14.25
N LYS A 158 -19.64 -19.98 13.21
CA LYS A 158 -19.53 -19.53 11.81
C LYS A 158 -20.17 -18.16 11.57
N GLU A 159 -21.29 -17.83 12.23
CA GLU A 159 -21.97 -16.55 12.05
C GLU A 159 -21.12 -15.39 12.59
N LYS A 160 -20.64 -15.51 13.82
CA LYS A 160 -19.76 -14.51 14.43
C LYS A 160 -18.41 -14.43 13.73
N GLY A 161 -17.84 -15.56 13.30
CA GLY A 161 -16.62 -15.59 12.49
C GLY A 161 -16.77 -14.81 11.18
N SER A 162 -17.88 -15.02 10.47
CA SER A 162 -18.19 -14.31 9.21
C SER A 162 -18.41 -12.80 9.43
N ALA A 163 -19.11 -12.41 10.49
CA ALA A 163 -19.33 -11.00 10.84
C ALA A 163 -18.03 -10.28 11.24
N ALA A 164 -17.16 -10.95 11.99
CA ALA A 164 -15.86 -10.43 12.37
C ALA A 164 -14.91 -10.31 11.16
N LEU A 165 -14.91 -11.28 10.24
CA LEU A 165 -14.18 -11.19 8.97
C LEU A 165 -14.66 -10.00 8.11
N GLU A 166 -15.97 -9.75 8.01
CA GLU A 166 -16.49 -8.57 7.30
C GLU A 166 -15.98 -7.27 7.95
N SER A 167 -16.08 -7.17 9.28
CA SER A 167 -15.64 -6.01 10.05
C SER A 167 -14.12 -5.76 9.88
N ALA A 168 -13.32 -6.82 9.78
CA ALA A 168 -11.91 -6.72 9.43
C ALA A 168 -11.72 -6.10 8.04
N GLY A 169 -12.41 -6.61 7.02
CA GLY A 169 -12.35 -6.09 5.65
C GLY A 169 -12.77 -4.62 5.52
N GLU A 170 -13.85 -4.22 6.21
CA GLU A 170 -14.35 -2.83 6.22
C GLU A 170 -13.42 -1.85 6.96
N SER A 171 -12.83 -2.29 8.06
CA SER A 171 -11.93 -1.46 8.87
C SER A 171 -10.59 -1.16 8.19
N LEU A 172 -10.20 -1.96 7.19
CA LEU A 172 -8.94 -1.82 6.48
C LEU A 172 -9.03 -0.74 5.39
N VAL A 173 -8.70 0.50 5.76
CA VAL A 173 -8.77 1.66 4.85
C VAL A 173 -7.40 2.34 4.74
N TYR A 174 -6.86 2.40 3.52
CA TYR A 174 -5.72 3.26 3.20
C TYR A 174 -6.24 4.66 2.85
N VAL A 175 -6.49 5.45 3.90
CA VAL A 175 -7.19 6.74 3.89
C VAL A 175 -6.75 7.66 2.75
N GLU A 176 -5.45 7.65 2.47
CA GLU A 176 -4.76 8.48 1.49
C GLU A 176 -5.17 8.24 0.03
N ILE A 177 -5.68 7.06 -0.30
CA ILE A 177 -6.15 6.71 -1.65
C ILE A 177 -7.59 6.19 -1.63
N ASP A 178 -7.95 5.31 -0.68
CA ASP A 178 -9.29 4.70 -0.61
C ASP A 178 -10.42 5.73 -0.48
N LEU A 179 -10.25 6.80 0.30
CA LEU A 179 -11.29 7.84 0.45
C LEU A 179 -11.50 8.67 -0.83
N PRO A 180 -10.48 9.34 -1.41
CA PRO A 180 -10.67 10.12 -2.63
C PRO A 180 -11.02 9.24 -3.84
N LEU A 181 -10.58 7.97 -3.88
CA LEU A 181 -11.00 6.98 -4.89
C LEU A 181 -12.50 6.68 -4.78
N ARG A 182 -12.99 6.23 -3.61
CA ARG A 182 -14.42 5.93 -3.40
C ARG A 182 -15.31 7.16 -3.62
N TYR A 183 -14.84 8.35 -3.23
CA TYR A 183 -15.53 9.61 -3.51
C TYR A 183 -15.67 9.84 -5.02
N THR A 184 -14.58 9.73 -5.77
CA THR A 184 -14.57 9.88 -7.23
C THR A 184 -15.48 8.86 -7.91
N GLU A 185 -15.36 7.58 -7.54
CA GLU A 185 -16.13 6.49 -8.14
C GLU A 185 -17.64 6.71 -7.97
N ARG A 186 -18.07 7.13 -6.78
CA ARG A 186 -19.47 7.52 -6.52
C ARG A 186 -19.91 8.68 -7.41
N LYS A 187 -19.09 9.73 -7.56
CA LYS A 187 -19.41 10.90 -8.40
C LYS A 187 -19.52 10.54 -9.88
N VAL A 188 -18.62 9.70 -10.40
CA VAL A 188 -18.68 9.19 -11.77
C VAL A 188 -19.92 8.30 -11.98
N ALA A 189 -20.26 7.43 -11.02
CA ALA A 189 -21.47 6.62 -11.09
C ALA A 189 -22.76 7.48 -11.06
N SER A 190 -22.82 8.49 -10.19
CA SER A 190 -23.92 9.46 -10.17
C SER A 190 -24.03 10.22 -11.50
N ALA A 191 -22.92 10.67 -12.08
CA ALA A 191 -22.93 11.33 -13.39
C ALA A 191 -23.45 10.42 -14.51
N LEU A 192 -23.09 9.13 -14.53
CA LEU A 192 -23.62 8.15 -15.48
C LEU A 192 -25.14 7.95 -15.34
N ALA A 193 -25.66 7.89 -14.11
CA ALA A 193 -27.10 7.83 -13.86
C ALA A 193 -27.81 9.10 -14.35
N LEU A 194 -27.31 10.28 -13.99
CA LEU A 194 -27.84 11.58 -14.41
C LEU A 194 -27.82 11.78 -15.94
N LEU A 195 -26.77 11.31 -16.63
CA LEU A 195 -26.74 11.26 -18.09
C LEU A 195 -27.77 10.31 -18.68
N THR A 196 -28.18 9.26 -17.97
CA THR A 196 -29.24 8.34 -18.40
C THR A 196 -30.63 8.96 -18.18
N GLU A 197 -30.77 9.83 -17.17
CA GLU A 197 -31.98 10.59 -16.86
C GLU A 197 -32.16 11.89 -17.69
N GLY A 198 -31.19 12.27 -18.54
CA GLY A 198 -31.23 13.54 -19.29
C GLY A 198 -31.01 14.78 -18.41
N LYS A 199 -30.15 14.66 -17.39
CA LYS A 199 -29.80 15.72 -16.44
C LYS A 199 -28.35 16.16 -16.62
N GLU A 200 -28.04 16.75 -17.78
CA GLU A 200 -26.67 17.04 -18.22
C GLU A 200 -25.92 17.96 -17.25
N LYS A 201 -26.61 18.99 -16.74
CA LYS A 201 -26.03 19.99 -15.83
C LYS A 201 -25.67 19.40 -14.47
N GLU A 202 -26.53 18.52 -13.96
CA GLU A 202 -26.26 17.80 -12.70
C GLU A 202 -25.12 16.80 -12.89
N ALA A 203 -25.06 16.13 -14.04
CA ALA A 203 -23.95 15.24 -14.39
C ALA A 203 -22.62 16.00 -14.48
N ASP A 204 -22.57 17.18 -15.12
CA ASP A 204 -21.33 17.97 -15.21
C ASP A 204 -20.83 18.44 -13.83
N GLU A 205 -21.73 18.85 -12.93
CA GLU A 205 -21.36 19.23 -11.56
C GLU A 205 -20.88 18.03 -10.74
N MET A 206 -21.45 16.83 -10.93
CA MET A 206 -20.90 15.60 -10.34
C MET A 206 -19.51 15.27 -10.90
N LEU A 207 -19.28 15.44 -12.21
CA LEU A 207 -17.96 15.21 -12.80
C LEU A 207 -16.91 16.22 -12.35
N LYS A 208 -17.26 17.50 -12.22
CA LYS A 208 -16.40 18.53 -11.63
C LYS A 208 -15.94 18.14 -10.22
N GLN A 209 -16.84 17.61 -9.40
CA GLN A 209 -16.50 17.07 -8.08
C GLN A 209 -15.63 15.81 -8.17
N ALA A 210 -15.84 14.94 -9.17
CA ALA A 210 -14.96 13.81 -9.44
C ALA A 210 -13.52 14.25 -9.80
N GLU A 211 -13.35 15.35 -10.54
CA GLU A 211 -12.02 15.90 -10.88
C GLU A 211 -11.23 16.28 -9.62
N GLU A 212 -11.87 16.88 -8.60
CA GLU A 212 -11.24 17.21 -7.32
C GLU A 212 -10.74 15.95 -6.59
N GLY A 213 -11.53 14.87 -6.62
CA GLY A 213 -11.15 13.58 -6.05
C GLY A 213 -9.93 12.97 -6.74
N VAL A 214 -9.92 12.90 -8.08
CA VAL A 214 -8.78 12.33 -8.83
C VAL A 214 -7.51 13.19 -8.72
N GLN A 215 -7.63 14.51 -8.67
CA GLN A 215 -6.49 15.39 -8.39
C GLN A 215 -5.87 15.05 -7.03
N VAL A 216 -6.68 14.80 -6.01
CA VAL A 216 -6.15 14.34 -4.72
C VAL A 216 -5.56 12.93 -4.80
N ILE A 217 -6.06 12.01 -5.62
CA ILE A 217 -5.38 10.71 -5.83
C ILE A 217 -4.00 10.89 -6.48
N SER A 218 -3.88 11.74 -7.52
CA SER A 218 -2.60 11.95 -8.19
C SER A 218 -1.57 12.67 -7.31
N ILE A 219 -2.03 13.64 -6.50
CA ILE A 219 -1.20 14.36 -5.53
C ILE A 219 -0.95 13.50 -4.28
N SER A 220 -1.85 12.60 -3.87
CA SER A 220 -1.63 11.71 -2.72
C SER A 220 -0.57 10.68 -3.04
N SER A 221 -0.72 10.01 -4.17
CA SER A 221 0.03 8.81 -4.49
C SER A 221 1.50 9.07 -4.79
N TYR A 222 1.87 10.31 -5.12
CA TYR A 222 3.25 10.73 -5.42
C TYR A 222 3.56 12.12 -4.81
N GLY A 223 2.84 12.49 -3.74
CA GLY A 223 2.95 13.81 -3.13
C GLY A 223 4.17 13.98 -2.27
N PRO A 224 4.68 15.21 -2.09
CA PRO A 224 5.75 15.46 -1.14
C PRO A 224 5.38 15.11 0.32
N MET A 225 4.10 14.98 0.68
CA MET A 225 3.77 14.43 2.01
C MET A 225 4.04 12.93 2.12
N VAL A 226 3.73 12.13 1.10
CA VAL A 226 3.99 10.69 1.12
C VAL A 226 5.50 10.42 1.06
N LEU A 227 6.24 11.18 0.26
CA LEU A 227 7.70 11.13 0.26
C LEU A 227 8.29 11.52 1.63
N ALA A 228 7.70 12.51 2.33
CA ALA A 228 8.11 12.85 3.70
C ALA A 228 7.81 11.74 4.72
N GLN A 229 6.63 11.11 4.66
CA GLN A 229 6.29 9.96 5.50
C GLN A 229 7.26 8.80 5.24
N GLU A 230 7.52 8.49 3.98
CA GLU A 230 8.46 7.43 3.58
C GLU A 230 9.86 7.68 4.17
N SER A 231 10.37 8.89 3.99
CA SER A 231 11.66 9.28 4.56
C SER A 231 11.67 9.17 6.10
N LEU A 232 10.63 9.59 6.82
CA LEU A 232 10.56 9.41 8.28
C LEU A 232 10.50 7.93 8.71
N TRP A 233 9.84 7.08 7.93
CA TRP A 233 9.80 5.64 8.17
C TRP A 233 11.18 4.99 7.95
N GLN A 234 11.85 5.28 6.82
CA GLN A 234 13.20 4.78 6.56
C GLN A 234 14.22 5.33 7.56
N ALA A 235 14.07 6.58 8.02
CA ALA A 235 14.88 7.11 9.12
C ALA A 235 14.72 6.27 10.39
N THR A 236 13.48 5.93 10.78
CA THR A 236 13.20 5.05 11.93
C THR A 236 13.86 3.67 11.75
N LYS A 237 13.71 3.06 10.57
CA LYS A 237 14.19 1.71 10.23
C LYS A 237 15.71 1.60 10.14
N GLU A 238 16.40 2.63 9.67
CA GLU A 238 17.87 2.63 9.62
C GLU A 238 18.48 3.06 10.97
N TYR A 239 17.81 3.94 11.73
CA TYR A 239 18.23 4.32 13.08
C TYR A 239 18.22 3.11 14.03
N SER A 240 17.14 2.32 14.03
CA SER A 240 17.02 1.11 14.86
C SER A 240 18.02 0.00 14.53
N LYS A 241 18.69 0.08 13.37
CA LYS A 241 19.82 -0.79 12.96
C LYS A 241 21.20 -0.22 13.29
N GLY A 242 21.27 0.91 14.02
CA GLY A 242 22.52 1.62 14.29
C GLY A 242 23.09 2.39 13.10
N ARG A 243 22.36 2.53 11.98
CA ARG A 243 22.85 3.18 10.74
C ARG A 243 22.53 4.67 10.75
N TYR A 244 23.02 5.36 11.77
CA TYR A 244 22.63 6.72 12.12
C TYR A 244 22.83 7.76 11.01
N GLU A 245 23.91 7.66 10.23
CA GLU A 245 24.15 8.58 9.11
C GLU A 245 23.18 8.38 7.94
N THR A 246 22.72 7.14 7.70
CA THR A 246 21.65 6.86 6.73
C THR A 246 20.32 7.41 7.25
N ALA A 247 20.04 7.26 8.55
CA ALA A 247 18.84 7.81 9.15
C ALA A 247 18.80 9.36 9.08
N LYS A 248 19.92 10.05 9.32
CA LYS A 248 20.03 11.51 9.17
C LYS A 248 19.73 11.98 7.73
N LYS A 249 20.24 11.26 6.70
CA LYS A 249 19.89 11.58 5.31
C LYS A 249 18.39 11.52 5.08
N TYR A 250 17.74 10.46 5.55
CA TYR A 250 16.29 10.34 5.47
C TYR A 250 15.53 11.41 6.28
N LEU A 251 16.01 11.85 7.46
CA LEU A 251 15.41 13.00 8.17
C LEU A 251 15.52 14.31 7.36
N SER A 252 16.66 14.51 6.69
CA SER A 252 16.88 15.66 5.80
C SER A 252 16.01 15.61 4.54
N ASP A 253 15.84 14.44 3.92
CA ASP A 253 14.91 14.24 2.80
C ASP A 253 13.47 14.55 3.23
N ALA A 254 13.04 14.05 4.40
CA ALA A 254 11.73 14.35 4.95
C ALA A 254 11.48 15.85 5.11
N LYS A 255 12.48 16.62 5.58
CA LYS A 255 12.40 18.10 5.67
C LYS A 255 12.23 18.76 4.29
N VAL A 256 12.95 18.30 3.27
CA VAL A 256 12.79 18.80 1.89
C VAL A 256 11.37 18.55 1.40
N PHE A 257 10.87 17.34 1.58
CA PHE A 257 9.56 16.92 1.14
C PHE A 257 8.41 17.61 1.91
N LEU A 258 8.49 17.80 3.23
CA LEU A 258 7.54 18.60 4.01
C LEU A 258 7.50 20.06 3.55
N LYS A 259 8.65 20.67 3.21
CA LYS A 259 8.73 22.03 2.67
C LYS A 259 8.11 22.13 1.27
N MET A 260 8.25 21.09 0.45
CA MET A 260 7.57 21.00 -0.86
C MET A 260 6.06 20.88 -0.71
N ALA A 261 5.57 20.03 0.23
CA ALA A 261 4.15 19.90 0.52
C ALA A 261 3.54 21.23 1.00
N ALA A 262 4.23 21.94 1.89
CA ALA A 262 3.76 23.21 2.44
C ALA A 262 3.58 24.34 1.41
N LYS A 263 4.18 24.22 0.21
CA LYS A 263 3.98 25.17 -0.90
C LYS A 263 2.64 24.99 -1.64
N GLN A 264 2.01 23.82 -1.51
CA GLN A 264 0.79 23.44 -2.24
C GLN A 264 -0.42 23.29 -1.30
N ALA A 265 -0.22 23.51 0.00
CA ALA A 265 -1.20 23.28 1.05
C ALA A 265 -1.94 24.57 1.45
N ASP A 266 -3.14 24.43 2.01
CA ASP A 266 -3.86 25.52 2.68
C ASP A 266 -3.08 26.03 3.93
N GLU A 267 -3.40 27.24 4.40
CA GLU A 267 -2.65 27.86 5.51
C GLU A 267 -2.67 27.05 6.82
N LYS A 268 -3.74 26.28 7.11
CA LYS A 268 -3.81 25.44 8.32
C LYS A 268 -2.88 24.24 8.19
N THR A 269 -2.91 23.56 7.05
CA THR A 269 -2.02 22.43 6.74
C THR A 269 -0.55 22.89 6.66
N LYS A 270 -0.27 24.00 5.98
CA LYS A 270 1.05 24.65 5.90
C LYS A 270 1.63 25.00 7.28
N ALA A 271 0.84 25.55 8.19
CA ALA A 271 1.26 25.81 9.56
C ALA A 271 1.56 24.52 10.35
N ALA A 272 0.85 23.41 10.08
CA ALA A 272 1.14 22.12 10.69
C ALA A 272 2.43 21.48 10.14
N LEU A 273 2.66 21.55 8.83
CA LEU A 273 3.89 21.08 8.17
C LEU A 273 5.13 21.88 8.59
N ALA A 274 4.98 23.19 8.83
CA ALA A 274 6.05 24.01 9.41
C ALA A 274 6.42 23.55 10.84
N LYS A 275 5.44 23.25 11.69
CA LYS A 275 5.67 22.69 13.04
C LYS A 275 6.31 21.29 13.02
N LEU A 276 6.07 20.49 11.98
CA LEU A 276 6.75 19.20 11.79
C LEU A 276 8.23 19.39 11.41
N ASN A 277 8.55 20.29 10.48
CA ASN A 277 9.93 20.62 10.12
C ASN A 277 10.75 21.05 11.35
N VAL A 278 10.24 21.99 12.15
CA VAL A 278 10.91 22.47 13.37
C VAL A 278 11.21 21.33 14.34
N LYS A 279 10.30 20.38 14.50
CA LYS A 279 10.53 19.21 15.38
C LYS A 279 11.55 18.21 14.82
N ILE A 280 11.72 18.14 13.49
CA ILE A 280 12.84 17.37 12.91
C ILE A 280 14.16 18.11 13.17
N ASP A 281 14.22 19.44 13.01
CA ASP A 281 15.41 20.25 13.33
C ASP A 281 15.81 20.10 14.82
N GLU A 282 14.84 20.17 15.73
CA GLU A 282 15.04 19.92 17.17
C GLU A 282 15.55 18.50 17.47
N LEU A 283 15.07 17.50 16.73
CA LEU A 283 15.47 16.11 16.91
C LEU A 283 16.86 15.84 16.35
N GLU A 284 17.18 16.32 15.15
CA GLU A 284 18.53 16.23 14.56
C GLU A 284 19.58 16.88 15.47
N LYS A 285 19.24 18.01 16.12
CA LYS A 285 20.11 18.63 17.12
C LYS A 285 20.32 17.72 18.35
N LYS A 286 19.26 17.19 18.94
CA LYS A 286 19.36 16.27 20.10
C LYS A 286 20.14 15.00 19.77
N MET A 287 20.00 14.47 18.56
CA MET A 287 20.75 13.32 18.04
C MET A 287 22.24 13.61 17.82
N ALA A 288 22.64 14.88 17.70
CA ALA A 288 24.05 15.28 17.67
C ALA A 288 24.64 15.49 19.07
N GLU A 289 23.80 15.82 20.06
CA GLU A 289 24.19 16.13 21.44
C GLU A 289 24.10 14.92 22.39
N SER A 290 23.40 13.83 22.00
CA SER A 290 23.14 12.67 22.86
C SER A 290 23.21 11.33 22.10
N SER A 291 23.66 10.29 22.80
CA SER A 291 23.67 8.89 22.34
C SER A 291 22.41 8.08 22.75
N SER A 292 21.35 8.75 23.23
CA SER A 292 20.06 8.11 23.54
C SER A 292 19.39 7.49 22.31
N ASP A 293 18.57 6.45 22.50
CA ASP A 293 17.72 5.91 21.44
C ASP A 293 16.55 6.87 21.13
N PHE A 294 16.57 7.47 19.94
CA PHE A 294 15.54 8.38 19.43
C PHE A 294 14.51 7.70 18.50
N SER A 295 14.49 6.37 18.40
CA SER A 295 13.58 5.64 17.48
C SER A 295 12.10 5.98 17.72
N LYS A 296 11.70 6.21 18.98
CA LYS A 296 10.32 6.57 19.35
C LYS A 296 9.96 7.99 18.92
N GLU A 297 10.89 8.94 19.03
CA GLU A 297 10.73 10.31 18.57
C GLU A 297 10.60 10.39 17.05
N ILE A 298 11.43 9.64 16.30
CA ILE A 298 11.34 9.58 14.84
C ILE A 298 9.99 8.97 14.41
N LYS A 299 9.59 7.83 15.01
CA LYS A 299 8.25 7.25 14.77
C LYS A 299 7.13 8.25 15.13
N GLY A 300 7.27 8.94 16.25
CA GLY A 300 6.31 9.97 16.68
C GLY A 300 6.26 11.20 15.77
N LEU A 301 7.23 11.44 14.89
CA LEU A 301 7.15 12.44 13.81
C LEU A 301 6.44 11.86 12.57
N TRP A 302 6.70 10.60 12.26
CA TRP A 302 5.97 9.87 11.23
C TRP A 302 4.45 9.84 11.52
N ASP A 303 4.05 9.43 12.73
CA ASP A 303 2.65 9.40 13.17
C ASP A 303 1.98 10.77 13.01
N LYS A 304 2.63 11.84 13.47
CA LYS A 304 2.10 13.21 13.37
C LYS A 304 2.04 13.72 11.92
N THR A 305 2.91 13.24 11.04
CA THR A 305 2.84 13.55 9.61
C THR A 305 1.63 12.86 8.96
N LYS A 306 1.35 11.61 9.35
CA LYS A 306 0.11 10.90 8.97
C LYS A 306 -1.15 11.61 9.50
N ASP A 307 -1.15 12.11 10.74
CA ASP A 307 -2.29 12.86 11.29
C ASP A 307 -2.59 14.16 10.52
N VAL A 308 -1.55 14.90 10.10
CA VAL A 308 -1.71 16.10 9.26
C VAL A 308 -2.26 15.68 7.91
N TYR A 309 -1.73 14.61 7.32
CA TYR A 309 -2.18 14.09 6.04
C TYR A 309 -3.66 13.68 6.06
N HIS A 310 -4.05 12.84 7.02
CA HIS A 310 -5.42 12.40 7.23
C HIS A 310 -6.36 13.62 7.30
N LYS A 311 -6.06 14.62 8.13
CA LYS A 311 -6.91 15.83 8.27
C LYS A 311 -7.07 16.63 6.97
N THR A 312 -6.11 16.56 6.05
CA THR A 312 -6.19 17.18 4.72
C THR A 312 -7.08 16.38 3.75
N VAL A 313 -7.18 15.05 3.93
CA VAL A 313 -8.00 14.15 3.10
C VAL A 313 -9.39 13.84 3.71
N GLU A 314 -9.59 14.04 5.01
CA GLU A 314 -10.89 13.87 5.68
C GLU A 314 -12.01 14.76 5.12
N LYS A 315 -11.69 15.80 4.34
CA LYS A 315 -12.65 16.60 3.57
C LYS A 315 -13.41 15.83 2.48
N PHE A 316 -13.03 14.58 2.18
CA PHE A 316 -13.68 13.69 1.20
C PHE A 316 -14.58 12.61 1.85
N LYS A 317 -14.83 12.69 3.16
CA LYS A 317 -15.83 11.86 3.86
C LYS A 317 -17.26 12.31 3.52
#